data_AF-A0AAU2RW61-F1
#
_entry.id   AF-A0AAU2RW61-F1
#
_cell.length_a   1.000
_cell.length_b   1.000
_cell.length_c   1.000
_cell.angle_alpha   90.00
_cell.angle_beta   90.00
_cell.angle_gamma   90.00
#
_symmetry.space_group_name_H-M   'P 1'
#
loop_
_entity.id
_entity.type
_entity.pdbx_description
1 polymer ?
#
loop_
_entity_poly.entity_id
_entity_poly.type
_entity_poly.pdbx_seq_one_letter_code
_entity_poly.pdbx_strand_id
1 'polypeptide(L)'
;MRDGVIAELETGGLTAGELFQRYVPGARTVKTFNTIYFEHLLSLARPAGSPDRSALPISGDDDAAKESVTTLLDRLGYDTVDAGITTQSWRIQEGSPAYVLPYLSDPRLPWPRDPGKPADVKEIRTALEQARNRP
;
A
#
# COMPACT_ATOMS: atom_id res chain seq x y z
N MET A 1 -23.57 1.00 -1.08
CA MET A 1 -22.33 1.78 -0.83
C MET A 1 -22.66 2.98 0.04
N ARG A 2 -21.76 3.34 0.97
CA ARG A 2 -21.94 4.44 1.94
C ARG A 2 -21.78 5.83 1.31
N ASP A 3 -20.97 5.93 0.25
CA ASP A 3 -20.50 7.23 -0.27
C ASP A 3 -21.14 7.63 -1.61
N GLY A 4 -22.15 6.87 -2.08
CA GLY A 4 -22.76 7.07 -3.39
C GLY A 4 -21.84 6.69 -4.55
N VAL A 5 -22.19 7.14 -5.76
CA VAL A 5 -21.36 6.98 -6.97
C VAL A 5 -20.53 8.25 -7.13
N ILE A 6 -19.20 8.12 -7.18
CA ILE A 6 -18.29 9.22 -7.47
C ILE A 6 -17.77 9.03 -8.88
N ALA A 7 -18.36 9.75 -9.84
CA ALA A 7 -18.15 9.54 -11.27
C ALA A 7 -16.66 9.63 -11.67
N GLU A 8 -15.89 10.49 -11.03
CA GLU A 8 -14.47 10.69 -11.30
C GLU A 8 -13.60 9.48 -10.90
N LEU A 9 -14.03 8.70 -9.89
CA LEU A 9 -13.35 7.45 -9.50
C LEU A 9 -13.77 6.30 -10.41
N GLU A 10 -15.07 6.20 -10.75
CA GLU A 10 -15.62 5.15 -11.61
C GLU A 10 -15.09 5.25 -13.06
N THR A 11 -14.84 6.46 -13.53
CA THR A 11 -14.31 6.72 -14.88
C THR A 11 -12.77 6.63 -14.95
N GLY A 12 -12.09 6.41 -13.82
CA GLY A 12 -10.63 6.40 -13.77
C GLY A 12 -9.98 7.77 -14.00
N GLY A 13 -10.77 8.85 -14.05
CA GLY A 13 -10.27 10.21 -14.28
C GLY A 13 -9.47 10.76 -13.10
N LEU A 14 -9.65 10.22 -11.90
CA LEU A 14 -8.86 10.51 -10.69
C LEU A 14 -8.66 9.22 -9.86
N THR A 15 -7.51 9.10 -9.22
CA THR A 15 -7.31 8.16 -8.12
C THR A 15 -7.99 8.65 -6.85
N ALA A 16 -8.33 7.73 -5.95
CA ALA A 16 -8.85 8.08 -4.61
C ALA A 16 -7.89 9.01 -3.83
N GLY A 17 -6.57 8.91 -4.08
CA GLY A 17 -5.57 9.81 -3.52
C GLY A 17 -5.71 11.24 -4.04
N GLU A 18 -5.85 11.42 -5.35
CA GLU A 18 -6.04 12.73 -5.97
C GLU A 18 -7.36 13.38 -5.53
N LEU A 19 -8.43 12.59 -5.44
CA LEU A 19 -9.71 13.08 -4.93
C LEU A 19 -9.58 13.53 -3.46
N PHE A 20 -8.90 12.74 -2.62
CA PHE A 20 -8.68 13.08 -1.21
C PHE A 20 -7.90 14.38 -1.04
N GLN A 21 -6.83 14.59 -1.82
CA GLN A 21 -6.04 15.82 -1.76
C GLN A 21 -6.86 17.09 -2.02
N ARG A 22 -7.91 17.02 -2.86
CA ARG A 22 -8.81 18.15 -3.09
C ARG A 22 -9.60 18.55 -1.84
N TYR A 23 -9.86 17.61 -0.92
CA TYR A 23 -10.56 17.87 0.34
C TYR A 23 -9.65 18.37 1.46
N VAL A 24 -8.32 18.27 1.32
CA VAL A 24 -7.34 18.70 2.33
C VAL A 24 -6.26 19.62 1.72
N PRO A 25 -6.65 20.80 1.21
CA PRO A 25 -5.71 21.71 0.56
C PRO A 25 -4.56 22.11 1.50
N GLY A 26 -3.33 22.03 0.99
CA GLY A 26 -2.11 22.34 1.75
C GLY A 26 -1.60 21.22 2.66
N ALA A 27 -2.33 20.11 2.80
CA ALA A 27 -1.83 18.94 3.51
C ALA A 27 -0.81 18.16 2.68
N ARG A 28 0.18 17.57 3.35
CA ARG A 28 1.11 16.61 2.76
C ARG A 28 0.60 15.20 3.03
N THR A 29 0.20 14.49 1.98
CA THR A 29 -0.48 13.18 2.09
C THR A 29 0.42 12.05 1.63
N VAL A 30 0.42 10.95 2.37
CA VAL A 30 1.09 9.70 1.99
C VAL A 30 0.13 8.54 2.25
N LYS A 31 -0.06 7.68 1.25
CA LYS A 31 -0.88 6.45 1.32
C LYS A 31 0.00 5.27 1.68
N THR A 32 -0.44 4.45 2.63
CA THR A 32 0.18 3.17 3.01
C THR A 32 -0.81 2.30 3.78
N PHE A 33 -0.39 1.14 4.29
CA PHE A 33 -1.16 0.12 5.03
C PHE A 33 -2.34 -0.55 4.30
N ASN A 34 -2.87 0.06 3.24
CA ASN A 34 -4.06 -0.47 2.58
C ASN A 34 -3.81 -1.81 1.85
N THR A 35 -2.55 -2.22 1.67
CA THR A 35 -2.15 -3.44 0.97
C THR A 35 -2.02 -4.65 1.88
N ILE A 36 -2.13 -4.51 3.20
CA ILE A 36 -1.93 -5.60 4.15
C ILE A 36 -3.20 -5.82 4.97
N TYR A 37 -3.58 -7.09 5.20
CA TYR A 37 -4.68 -7.43 6.08
C TYR A 37 -4.33 -7.08 7.53
N PHE A 38 -5.28 -6.54 8.29
CA PHE A 38 -4.96 -5.95 9.60
C PHE A 38 -4.34 -6.95 10.59
N GLU A 39 -4.74 -8.23 10.59
CA GLU A 39 -4.11 -9.23 11.47
C GLU A 39 -2.67 -9.53 11.05
N HIS A 40 -2.38 -9.51 9.74
CA HIS A 40 -1.02 -9.66 9.21
C HIS A 40 -0.16 -8.44 9.55
N LEU A 41 -0.74 -7.24 9.61
CA LEU A 41 -0.05 -6.03 10.07
C LEU A 41 0.39 -6.15 11.54
N LEU A 42 -0.33 -6.90 12.37
CA LEU A 42 0.11 -7.19 13.73
C LEU A 42 1.15 -8.33 13.78
N SER A 43 0.94 -9.42 13.03
CA SER A 43 1.76 -10.64 13.17
C SER A 43 3.09 -10.62 12.41
N LEU A 44 3.20 -9.84 11.34
CA LEU A 44 4.38 -9.79 10.46
C LEU A 44 5.40 -8.71 10.84
N ALA A 45 5.15 -7.89 11.86
CA ALA A 45 6.09 -6.89 12.33
C ALA A 45 7.40 -7.55 12.82
N ARG A 46 8.55 -7.01 12.41
CA ARG A 46 9.87 -7.50 12.84
C ARG A 46 10.83 -6.35 13.16
N PRO A 47 11.72 -6.50 14.16
CA PRO A 47 12.77 -5.52 14.41
C PRO A 47 13.61 -5.20 13.18
N ALA A 48 14.23 -4.01 13.16
CA ALA A 48 15.16 -3.64 12.11
C ALA A 48 16.31 -4.66 12.00
N GLY A 49 16.65 -5.03 10.77
CA GLY A 49 17.71 -6.01 10.46
C GLY A 49 17.27 -7.47 10.50
N SER A 50 16.02 -7.78 10.88
CA SER A 50 15.49 -9.14 10.76
C SER A 50 15.46 -9.61 9.29
N PRO A 51 15.94 -10.83 8.98
CA PRO A 51 15.98 -11.33 7.60
C PRO A 51 14.59 -11.61 7.02
N ASP A 52 13.57 -11.76 7.86
CA ASP A 52 12.17 -12.01 7.50
C ASP A 52 11.29 -10.76 7.65
N ARG A 53 11.89 -9.56 7.55
CA ARG A 53 11.15 -8.30 7.66
C ARG A 53 10.30 -8.04 6.42
N SER A 54 9.04 -7.69 6.64
CA SER A 54 8.13 -7.32 5.55
C SER A 54 8.31 -5.87 5.14
N ALA A 55 8.09 -5.56 3.87
CA ALA A 55 8.03 -4.20 3.37
C ALA A 55 6.58 -3.77 3.12
N LEU A 56 6.28 -2.49 3.33
CA LEU A 56 5.00 -1.88 2.95
C LEU A 56 5.22 -0.80 1.89
N PRO A 57 4.37 -0.71 0.86
CA PRO A 57 4.49 0.34 -0.12
C PRO A 57 3.92 1.67 0.40
N ILE A 58 4.53 2.77 -0.04
CA ILE A 58 4.04 4.13 0.21
C ILE A 58 3.83 4.88 -1.10
N SER A 59 2.92 5.85 -1.14
CA SER A 59 2.76 6.75 -2.29
C SER A 59 2.37 8.15 -1.84
N GLY A 60 3.00 9.18 -2.41
CA GLY A 60 2.75 10.59 -2.08
C GLY A 60 3.67 11.55 -2.83
N ASP A 61 3.30 12.82 -2.89
CA ASP A 61 3.99 13.83 -3.71
C ASP A 61 5.11 14.59 -2.97
N ASP A 62 5.12 14.55 -1.64
CA ASP A 62 6.09 15.26 -0.80
C ASP A 62 7.13 14.29 -0.23
N ASP A 63 8.40 14.47 -0.62
CA ASP A 63 9.48 13.56 -0.22
C ASP A 63 9.75 13.58 1.29
N ALA A 64 9.63 14.73 1.96
CA ALA A 64 9.83 14.84 3.40
C ALA A 64 8.70 14.13 4.19
N ALA A 65 7.47 14.16 3.67
CA ALA A 65 6.35 13.41 4.21
C ALA A 65 6.55 11.91 4.00
N LYS A 66 7.01 11.48 2.82
CA LYS A 66 7.36 10.07 2.56
C LYS A 66 8.46 9.59 3.51
N GLU A 67 9.51 10.37 3.72
CA GLU A 67 10.59 10.06 4.67
C GLU A 67 10.09 9.92 6.11
N SER A 68 9.17 10.80 6.53
CA SER A 68 8.52 10.72 7.84
C SER A 68 7.72 9.42 7.99
N VAL A 69 7.00 8.99 6.95
CA VAL A 69 6.27 7.71 6.95
C VAL A 69 7.22 6.53 6.89
N THR A 70 8.32 6.58 6.13
CA THR A 70 9.36 5.54 6.13
C THR A 70 9.92 5.33 7.54
N THR A 71 10.21 6.41 8.26
CA THR A 71 10.68 6.35 9.65
C THR A 71 9.63 5.74 10.59
N LEU A 72 8.34 6.05 10.37
CA LEU A 72 7.25 5.44 11.13
C LEU A 72 7.17 3.93 10.86
N LEU A 73 7.21 3.51 9.59
CA LEU A 73 7.17 2.10 9.20
C LEU A 73 8.35 1.32 9.78
N ASP A 74 9.54 1.91 9.77
CA ASP A 74 10.71 1.30 10.39
C ASP A 74 10.47 1.02 11.89
N ARG A 75 9.95 2.01 12.62
CA ARG A 75 9.59 1.84 14.05
C ARG A 75 8.49 0.79 14.28
N LEU A 76 7.56 0.66 13.34
CA LEU A 76 6.51 -0.37 13.37
C LEU A 76 6.99 -1.75 12.95
N GLY A 77 8.24 -1.87 12.50
CA GLY A 77 8.84 -3.15 12.14
C GLY A 77 8.68 -3.54 10.67
N TYR A 78 8.58 -2.55 9.78
CA TYR A 78 8.44 -2.74 8.34
C TYR A 78 9.48 -1.97 7.55
N ASP A 79 9.99 -2.57 6.49
CA ASP A 79 10.71 -1.86 5.45
C ASP A 79 9.73 -1.07 4.56
N THR A 80 10.25 -0.17 3.73
CA THR A 80 9.41 0.68 2.87
C THR A 80 9.78 0.54 1.40
N VAL A 81 8.77 0.52 0.53
CA VAL A 81 8.94 0.64 -0.93
C VAL A 81 8.18 1.86 -1.45
N ASP A 82 8.88 2.80 -2.07
CA ASP A 82 8.20 3.95 -2.72
C ASP A 82 7.52 3.49 -4.01
N ALA A 83 6.20 3.59 -4.05
CA ALA A 83 5.35 3.30 -5.21
C ALA A 83 5.12 4.53 -6.11
N GLY A 84 5.69 5.68 -5.75
CA GLY A 84 5.67 6.92 -6.52
C GLY A 84 4.66 7.95 -6.02
N ILE A 85 4.44 8.96 -6.86
CA ILE A 85 3.54 10.09 -6.60
C ILE A 85 2.07 9.65 -6.45
N THR A 86 1.21 10.54 -5.95
CA THR A 86 -0.20 10.23 -5.64
C THR A 86 -0.97 9.67 -6.84
N THR A 87 -0.68 10.16 -8.05
CA THR A 87 -1.28 9.68 -9.30
C THR A 87 -0.88 8.25 -9.67
N GLN A 88 0.15 7.67 -9.03
CA GLN A 88 0.56 6.27 -9.17
C GLN A 88 0.02 5.37 -8.05
N SER A 89 -0.76 5.92 -7.11
CA SER A 89 -1.31 5.20 -5.96
C SER A 89 -2.29 4.08 -6.33
N TRP A 90 -2.71 4.01 -7.60
CA TRP A 90 -3.48 2.89 -8.15
C TRP A 90 -2.69 1.58 -8.16
N ARG A 91 -1.35 1.62 -8.17
CA ARG A 91 -0.50 0.42 -8.12
C ARG A 91 -0.60 -0.35 -6.81
N ILE A 92 -1.18 0.28 -5.79
CA ILE A 92 -1.38 -0.30 -4.45
C ILE A 92 -2.86 -0.38 -4.08
N GLN A 93 -3.80 -0.14 -5.00
CA GLN A 93 -5.23 -0.19 -4.69
C GLN A 93 -5.82 -1.60 -4.91
N GLU A 94 -7.09 -1.78 -4.53
CA GLU A 94 -7.86 -2.98 -4.84
C GLU A 94 -7.66 -3.44 -6.30
N GLY A 95 -7.45 -4.75 -6.48
CA GLY A 95 -7.24 -5.36 -7.80
C GLY A 95 -5.81 -5.23 -8.36
N SER A 96 -4.92 -4.47 -7.70
CA SER A 96 -3.50 -4.46 -8.04
C SER A 96 -2.76 -5.68 -7.48
N PRO A 97 -1.64 -6.13 -8.09
CA PRO A 97 -0.86 -7.25 -7.56
C PRO A 97 -0.26 -6.99 -6.17
N ALA A 98 -0.05 -5.71 -5.79
CA ALA A 98 0.46 -5.35 -4.47
C ALA A 98 -0.63 -5.38 -3.38
N TYR A 99 -1.90 -5.48 -3.74
CA TYR A 99 -3.01 -5.49 -2.79
C TYR A 99 -3.20 -6.88 -2.17
N VAL A 100 -2.74 -7.04 -0.93
CA VAL A 100 -2.85 -8.24 -0.08
C VAL A 100 -2.04 -9.44 -0.54
N LEU A 101 -2.00 -9.72 -1.84
CA LEU A 101 -1.40 -10.94 -2.41
C LEU A 101 0.03 -11.25 -1.93
N PRO A 102 0.96 -10.28 -1.81
CA PRO A 102 2.33 -10.59 -1.39
C PRO A 102 2.42 -11.18 0.03
N TYR A 103 1.46 -10.82 0.90
CA TYR A 103 1.44 -11.19 2.31
C TYR A 103 0.66 -12.48 2.57
N LEU A 104 0.06 -13.10 1.55
CA LEU A 104 -0.68 -14.36 1.72
C LEU A 104 0.28 -15.55 1.72
N SER A 105 0.12 -16.45 2.69
CA SER A 105 0.85 -17.72 2.73
C SER A 105 0.29 -18.74 1.74
N ASP A 106 -1.03 -18.75 1.55
CA ASP A 106 -1.76 -19.56 0.57
C ASP A 106 -2.85 -18.70 -0.11
N PRO A 107 -2.64 -18.29 -1.37
CA PRO A 107 -3.61 -17.47 -2.11
C PRO A 107 -5.00 -18.10 -2.31
N ARG A 108 -5.15 -19.40 -2.01
CA ARG A 108 -6.42 -20.12 -2.10
C ARG A 108 -7.26 -19.99 -0.84
N LEU A 109 -6.66 -19.58 0.28
CA LEU A 109 -7.36 -19.34 1.53
C LEU A 109 -7.96 -17.94 1.54
N PRO A 110 -9.17 -17.75 2.09
CA PRO A 110 -9.66 -16.41 2.36
C PRO A 110 -8.73 -15.76 3.40
N TRP A 111 -8.29 -14.54 3.13
CA TRP A 111 -7.48 -13.67 4.00
C TRP A 111 -7.73 -13.78 5.53
N PRO A 112 -8.97 -13.82 6.10
CA PRO A 112 -9.19 -14.06 7.54
C PRO A 112 -8.71 -15.41 8.08
N ARG A 113 -8.40 -16.38 7.22
CA ARG A 113 -7.92 -17.72 7.59
C ARG A 113 -6.48 -17.96 7.15
N ASP A 114 -5.89 -17.02 6.42
CA ASP A 114 -4.50 -17.10 6.01
C ASP A 114 -3.61 -16.59 7.17
N PRO A 115 -2.60 -17.35 7.61
CA PRO A 115 -1.72 -16.92 8.70
C PRO A 115 -0.78 -15.76 8.34
N GLY A 116 -0.68 -15.41 7.05
CA GLY A 116 0.24 -14.43 6.52
C GLY A 116 1.64 -15.01 6.28
N LYS A 117 2.37 -14.43 5.35
CA LYS A 117 3.81 -14.64 5.17
C LYS A 117 4.54 -13.29 5.08
N PRO A 118 5.81 -13.23 5.48
CA PRO A 118 6.63 -12.06 5.19
C PRO A 118 6.72 -11.79 3.69
N ALA A 119 6.75 -10.51 3.32
CA ALA A 119 6.98 -10.08 1.95
C ALA A 119 8.08 -9.01 1.92
N ASP A 120 9.24 -9.37 1.37
CA ASP A 120 10.41 -8.50 1.37
C ASP A 120 10.28 -7.35 0.33
N VAL A 121 11.26 -6.43 0.36
CA VAL A 121 11.34 -5.30 -0.58
C VAL A 121 11.28 -5.75 -2.05
N LYS A 122 11.87 -6.90 -2.38
CA LYS A 122 11.94 -7.39 -3.76
C LYS A 122 10.57 -7.91 -4.22
N GLU A 123 9.86 -8.66 -3.39
CA GLU A 123 8.49 -9.10 -3.68
C GLU A 123 7.56 -7.90 -3.88
N ILE A 124 7.61 -6.90 -3.00
CA ILE A 124 6.76 -5.71 -3.13
C ILE A 124 7.10 -4.92 -4.41
N ARG A 125 8.38 -4.71 -4.72
CA ARG A 125 8.77 -4.06 -6.00
C ARG A 125 8.26 -4.83 -7.21
N THR A 126 8.40 -6.15 -7.20
CA THR A 126 7.91 -7.01 -8.29
C THR A 126 6.40 -6.86 -8.48
N ALA A 127 5.63 -6.84 -7.38
CA ALA A 127 4.18 -6.64 -7.43
C ALA A 127 3.79 -5.26 -7.98
N LEU A 128 4.53 -4.20 -7.62
CA LEU A 128 4.31 -2.85 -8.16
C LEU A 128 4.60 -2.77 -9.66
N GLU A 129 5.64 -3.45 -10.14
CA GLU A 129 6.01 -3.51 -11.57
C GLU A 129 5.00 -4.32 -12.42
N GLN A 130 4.33 -5.30 -11.79
CA GLN A 130 3.27 -6.09 -12.41
C GLN A 130 1.95 -5.32 -12.51
N ALA A 131 1.78 -4.23 -11.76
CA ALA A 131 0.57 -3.42 -11.85
C ALA A 131 0.39 -2.89 -13.29
N ARG A 132 -0.84 -2.97 -13.79
CA ARG A 132 -1.23 -2.47 -15.10
C ARG A 132 -2.35 -1.47 -14.92
N ASN A 133 -2.19 -0.29 -15.51
CA ASN A 133 -3.27 0.68 -15.54
C ASN A 133 -4.37 0.09 -16.42
N ARG A 134 -5.58 -0.10 -15.88
CA ARG A 134 -6.72 -0.45 -16.72
C ARG A 134 -7.17 0.82 -17.45
N PRO A 135 -7.36 0.75 -18.78
CA PRO A 135 -7.86 1.89 -19.56
C PRO A 135 -9.28 2.27 -19.16
#